data_AF-A0A0A7TX57-F1
#
_entry.id   AF-A0A0A7TX57-F1
#
_cell.length_a   1.000
_cell.length_b   1.000
_cell.length_c   1.000
_cell.angle_alpha   90.00
_cell.angle_beta   90.00
_cell.angle_gamma   90.00
#
_symmetry.space_group_name_H-M   'P 1'
#
loop_
_entity.id
_entity.type
_entity.pdbx_description
1 polymer ?
#
loop_
_entity_poly.entity_id
_entity_poly.type
_entity_poly.pdbx_seq_one_letter_code
_entity_poly.pdbx_strand_id
1 'polypeptide(L)'
;HFCIVGCGYKAYTWPMNKQGGAAPDQNKFGVDLGKQQPAETAAWYSPAMYNIVRQNGEDVHIVIKPDKDCVVNSGLGSVRGARMAEMSYSRARNTELQRLTDPIVWRYGQMQPTSWDDALDLVARVTVAVINDMGEDAVFVSAFDHGGAGGGYENTWGTGKLYFGAMKVKNIRIHNRPAYNSEVHATRDMGVGELNNCYEDAELADTIVAVGTNALETQTNYFLNHWVPNLRGTSVDKKRAELGGEPIEPARIVIVDPRRTVTVNACEVEAGKDRVMHLAINSGTDLALFNAWLTYINEKGWTDKAFIAASTKDLDKALASNKTSLEEAAQITGLTVDQIRQSAEWIAQPKQGGARRRTMFAYEKGIIWGND
;
A
#
# COMPACT_ATOMS: atom_id res chain seq x y z
N HIS A 1 -7.43 0.84 9.14
CA HIS A 1 -8.66 1.33 8.47
C HIS A 1 -8.47 1.57 6.97
N PHE A 2 -7.38 2.21 6.52
CA PHE A 2 -7.25 2.68 5.13
C PHE A 2 -6.18 1.91 4.33
N CYS A 3 -5.15 2.61 3.85
CA CYS A 3 -4.13 2.08 2.94
C CYS A 3 -3.21 1.02 3.55
N ILE A 4 -2.45 0.37 2.67
CA ILE A 4 -1.50 -0.72 2.95
C ILE A 4 -0.44 -0.42 4.01
N VAL A 5 -0.02 0.85 4.17
CA VAL A 5 1.11 1.20 5.05
C VAL A 5 0.89 0.76 6.50
N GLY A 6 -0.36 0.70 6.98
CA GLY A 6 -0.62 0.17 8.31
C GLY A 6 0.00 0.97 9.45
N CYS A 7 0.06 2.30 9.32
CA CYS A 7 0.64 3.20 10.33
C CYS A 7 0.05 2.96 11.73
N GLY A 8 0.92 3.01 12.75
CA GLY A 8 0.53 2.87 14.15
C GLY A 8 -0.13 4.11 14.71
N TYR A 9 -1.22 3.90 15.46
CA TYR A 9 -1.99 4.94 16.15
C TYR A 9 -2.35 4.46 17.56
N LYS A 10 -2.55 5.41 18.46
CA LYS A 10 -3.09 5.16 19.81
C LYS A 10 -4.45 5.86 19.92
N ALA A 11 -5.45 5.12 20.41
CA ALA A 11 -6.78 5.63 20.72
C ALA A 11 -6.89 5.85 22.24
N TYR A 12 -7.05 7.09 22.66
CA TYR A 12 -7.25 7.47 24.05
C TYR A 12 -8.71 7.80 24.26
N THR A 13 -9.38 7.09 25.18
CA THR A 13 -10.76 7.39 25.58
C THR A 13 -10.85 7.80 27.04
N TRP A 14 -11.79 8.69 27.35
CA TRP A 14 -12.09 9.07 28.73
C TRP A 14 -13.53 9.58 28.86
N PRO A 15 -14.14 9.55 30.07
CA PRO A 15 -15.53 9.92 30.29
C PRO A 15 -15.84 11.35 29.81
N MET A 16 -17.03 11.55 29.20
CA MET A 16 -17.44 12.83 28.59
C MET A 16 -17.49 14.03 29.55
N ASN A 17 -17.56 13.78 30.86
CA ASN A 17 -17.59 14.82 31.90
C ASN A 17 -16.22 15.05 32.57
N LYS A 18 -15.14 14.47 32.03
CA LYS A 18 -13.77 14.64 32.52
C LYS A 18 -12.87 15.21 31.43
N GLN A 19 -11.84 15.93 31.84
CA GLN A 19 -10.79 16.42 30.95
C GLN A 19 -9.45 16.52 31.69
N GLY A 20 -8.35 16.51 30.93
CA GLY A 20 -7.03 16.87 31.44
C GLY A 20 -6.87 18.38 31.63
N GLY A 21 -5.78 18.79 32.26
CA GLY A 21 -5.39 20.18 32.45
C GLY A 21 -4.10 20.54 31.69
N ALA A 22 -3.73 21.82 31.72
CA ALA A 22 -2.55 22.29 31.01
C ALA A 22 -1.22 21.96 31.72
N ALA A 23 -1.24 21.77 33.04
CA ALA A 23 -0.05 21.46 33.81
C ALA A 23 0.49 20.05 33.48
N PRO A 24 1.81 19.80 33.55
CA PRO A 24 2.43 18.53 33.18
C PRO A 24 1.82 17.29 33.87
N ASP A 25 1.45 17.40 35.13
CA ASP A 25 0.86 16.32 35.95
C ASP A 25 -0.64 16.10 35.67
N GLN A 26 -1.26 16.92 34.82
CA GLN A 26 -2.69 16.91 34.55
C GLN A 26 -3.04 16.43 33.12
N ASN A 27 -2.05 16.01 32.32
CA ASN A 27 -2.28 15.51 30.97
C ASN A 27 -1.46 14.26 30.64
N LYS A 28 -1.90 13.53 29.60
CA LYS A 28 -1.29 12.25 29.20
C LYS A 28 0.15 12.38 28.69
N PHE A 29 0.56 13.58 28.28
CA PHE A 29 1.86 13.80 27.67
C PHE A 29 2.96 14.14 28.69
N GLY A 30 2.61 14.55 29.92
CA GLY A 30 3.60 14.93 30.92
C GLY A 30 4.28 16.26 30.62
N VAL A 31 3.65 17.17 29.87
CA VAL A 31 4.24 18.45 29.43
C VAL A 31 3.36 19.65 29.76
N ASP A 32 3.94 20.85 29.76
CA ASP A 32 3.22 22.11 29.95
C ASP A 32 2.51 22.52 28.63
N LEU A 33 1.20 22.30 28.55
CA LEU A 33 0.36 22.65 27.40
C LEU A 33 -0.05 24.13 27.38
N GLY A 34 0.31 24.90 28.42
CA GLY A 34 0.14 26.36 28.43
C GLY A 34 1.15 27.09 27.53
N LYS A 35 2.10 26.34 26.95
CA LYS A 35 3.14 26.85 26.05
C LYS A 35 2.98 26.34 24.64
N GLN A 36 3.41 27.15 23.68
CA GLN A 36 3.53 26.75 22.28
C GLN A 36 4.44 25.52 22.17
N GLN A 37 3.99 24.51 21.43
CA GLN A 37 4.74 23.28 21.22
C GLN A 37 5.66 23.40 20.00
N PRO A 38 6.84 22.74 20.01
CA PRO A 38 7.76 22.72 18.87
C PRO A 38 7.21 21.87 17.71
N ALA A 39 7.87 21.97 16.55
CA ALA A 39 7.59 21.11 15.40
C ALA A 39 7.67 19.62 15.78
N GLU A 40 6.83 18.79 15.16
CA GLU A 40 6.81 17.33 15.35
C GLU A 40 6.60 16.87 16.81
N THR A 41 5.97 17.72 17.63
CA THR A 41 5.59 17.38 19.00
C THR A 41 4.63 16.19 19.05
N ALA A 42 4.80 15.33 20.05
CA ALA A 42 3.81 14.29 20.35
C ALA A 42 2.63 14.81 21.18
N ALA A 43 2.77 15.99 21.80
CA ALA A 43 1.81 16.60 22.72
C ALA A 43 0.80 17.52 22.02
N TRP A 44 0.39 17.14 20.81
CA TRP A 44 -0.63 17.85 20.03
C TRP A 44 -1.44 16.86 19.19
N TYR A 45 -2.65 17.25 18.85
CA TYR A 45 -3.51 16.56 17.90
C TYR A 45 -4.40 17.58 17.18
N SER A 46 -4.75 17.31 15.93
CA SER A 46 -5.66 18.16 15.16
C SER A 46 -7.11 17.93 15.58
N PRO A 47 -8.04 18.86 15.28
CA PRO A 47 -9.47 18.65 15.55
C PRO A 47 -10.03 17.36 14.93
N ALA A 48 -9.55 16.97 13.75
CA ALA A 48 -9.99 15.75 13.06
C ALA A 48 -9.57 14.45 13.77
N MET A 49 -8.58 14.52 14.66
CA MET A 49 -8.15 13.40 15.51
C MET A 49 -9.00 13.25 16.76
N TYR A 50 -9.96 14.16 17.03
CA TYR A 50 -10.83 14.13 18.20
C TYR A 50 -12.31 13.86 17.83
N ASN A 51 -12.99 13.06 18.67
CA ASN A 51 -14.44 12.92 18.60
C ASN A 51 -15.07 12.54 19.95
N ILE A 52 -16.39 12.35 19.99
CA ILE A 52 -17.13 11.71 21.09
C ILE A 52 -17.83 10.49 20.53
N VAL A 53 -17.61 9.31 21.10
CA VAL A 53 -18.14 8.04 20.60
C VAL A 53 -18.80 7.23 21.72
N ARG A 54 -19.63 6.26 21.37
CA ARG A 54 -20.18 5.30 22.33
C ARG A 54 -19.15 4.23 22.67
N GLN A 55 -18.85 4.05 23.95
CA GLN A 55 -18.05 2.94 24.48
C GLN A 55 -18.79 2.33 25.68
N ASN A 56 -19.09 1.03 25.62
CA ASN A 56 -19.81 0.31 26.68
C ASN A 56 -21.14 0.97 27.10
N GLY A 57 -21.87 1.55 26.13
CA GLY A 57 -23.14 2.21 26.35
C GLY A 57 -23.06 3.69 26.75
N GLU A 58 -21.88 4.20 27.11
CA GLU A 58 -21.66 5.59 27.52
C GLU A 58 -21.00 6.41 26.41
N ASP A 59 -21.22 7.72 26.41
CA ASP A 59 -20.50 8.63 25.55
C ASP A 59 -19.13 8.96 26.17
N VAL A 60 -18.06 8.78 25.41
CA VAL A 60 -16.67 9.05 25.81
C VAL A 60 -16.01 9.97 24.81
N HIS A 61 -15.13 10.84 25.28
CA HIS A 61 -14.17 11.49 24.40
C HIS A 61 -13.25 10.44 23.79
N ILE A 62 -12.82 10.66 22.55
CA ILE A 62 -11.79 9.86 21.90
C ILE A 62 -10.81 10.76 21.17
N VAL A 63 -9.51 10.48 21.32
CA VAL A 63 -8.45 11.00 20.46
C VAL A 63 -7.71 9.83 19.80
N ILE A 64 -7.70 9.79 18.48
CA ILE A 64 -6.94 8.81 17.69
C ILE A 64 -5.75 9.52 17.06
N LYS A 65 -4.57 9.39 17.67
CA LYS A 65 -3.35 10.09 17.24
C LYS A 65 -2.26 9.13 16.78
N PRO A 66 -1.41 9.51 15.81
CA PRO A 66 -0.32 8.66 15.37
C PRO A 66 0.66 8.39 16.50
N ASP A 67 1.22 7.18 16.49
CA ASP A 67 2.18 6.71 17.48
C ASP A 67 3.61 7.05 17.06
N LYS A 68 4.35 7.75 17.93
CA LYS A 68 5.73 8.17 17.67
C LYS A 68 6.72 7.00 17.76
N ASP A 69 6.35 5.96 18.49
CA ASP A 69 7.19 4.77 18.72
C ASP A 69 6.99 3.70 17.63
N CYS A 70 6.00 3.88 16.73
CA CYS A 70 5.76 2.93 15.66
C CYS A 70 6.76 3.12 14.53
N VAL A 71 7.61 2.13 14.30
CA VAL A 71 8.68 2.15 13.27
C VAL A 71 8.18 2.35 11.84
N VAL A 72 6.89 2.07 11.58
CA VAL A 72 6.27 2.22 10.25
C VAL A 72 6.08 3.68 9.86
N ASN A 73 5.75 4.54 10.83
CA ASN A 73 5.38 5.93 10.53
C ASN A 73 6.08 6.96 11.42
N SER A 74 6.75 6.56 12.50
CA SER A 74 7.51 7.45 13.39
C SER A 74 6.71 8.67 13.87
N GLY A 75 5.40 8.50 14.09
CA GLY A 75 4.49 9.59 14.49
C GLY A 75 3.84 10.36 13.33
N LEU A 76 4.16 10.06 12.07
CA LEU A 76 3.47 10.63 10.92
C LEU A 76 2.03 10.13 10.83
N GLY A 77 1.12 11.03 10.46
CA GLY A 77 -0.27 10.68 10.13
C GLY A 77 -0.66 11.26 8.79
N SER A 78 -1.00 10.41 7.81
CA SER A 78 -1.51 10.90 6.53
C SER A 78 -2.86 11.61 6.72
N VAL A 79 -3.26 12.44 5.75
CA VAL A 79 -4.56 13.15 5.75
C VAL A 79 -5.76 12.19 5.92
N ARG A 80 -5.61 10.93 5.51
CA ARG A 80 -6.62 9.87 5.69
C ARG A 80 -6.62 9.33 7.12
N GLY A 81 -5.45 8.93 7.63
CA GLY A 81 -5.34 8.34 8.97
C GLY A 81 -5.62 9.35 10.10
N ALA A 82 -5.19 10.60 9.91
CA ALA A 82 -5.37 11.68 10.89
C ALA A 82 -6.82 12.11 11.11
N ARG A 83 -7.78 11.64 10.28
CA ARG A 83 -9.21 11.91 10.44
C ARG A 83 -10.03 10.69 10.87
N MET A 84 -9.38 9.63 11.38
CA MET A 84 -10.11 8.43 11.85
C MET A 84 -11.16 8.75 12.92
N ALA A 85 -10.86 9.67 13.85
CA ALA A 85 -11.80 10.03 14.90
C ALA A 85 -12.98 10.84 14.35
N GLU A 86 -12.73 11.85 13.52
CA GLU A 86 -13.78 12.63 12.86
C GLU A 86 -14.70 11.76 11.99
N MET A 87 -14.14 10.79 11.27
CA MET A 87 -14.87 9.80 10.47
C MET A 87 -15.47 8.66 11.31
N SER A 88 -15.47 8.77 12.63
CA SER A 88 -16.16 7.81 13.51
C SER A 88 -17.59 8.26 13.77
N TYR A 89 -18.49 7.30 13.96
CA TYR A 89 -19.90 7.57 14.24
C TYR A 89 -20.09 8.29 15.57
N SER A 90 -20.73 9.46 15.54
CA SER A 90 -21.09 10.21 16.74
C SER A 90 -22.47 10.84 16.61
N ARG A 91 -23.37 10.51 17.54
CA ARG A 91 -24.61 11.29 17.72
C ARG A 91 -24.35 12.59 18.47
N ALA A 92 -23.44 12.58 19.45
CA ALA A 92 -23.11 13.77 20.23
C ALA A 92 -22.49 14.89 19.38
N ARG A 93 -21.73 14.54 18.34
CA ARG A 93 -21.08 15.48 17.42
C ARG A 93 -21.60 15.44 15.98
N ASN A 94 -22.66 14.67 15.72
CA ASN A 94 -23.29 14.53 14.40
C ASN A 94 -22.35 14.13 13.26
N THR A 95 -21.39 13.24 13.52
CA THR A 95 -20.46 12.72 12.50
C THR A 95 -20.89 11.34 12.01
N GLU A 96 -20.77 11.12 10.69
CA GLU A 96 -21.11 9.86 10.01
C GLU A 96 -22.53 9.33 10.28
N LEU A 97 -23.54 10.22 10.38
CA LEU A 97 -24.94 9.82 10.61
C LEU A 97 -25.54 8.97 9.49
N GLN A 98 -24.89 8.91 8.33
CA GLN A 98 -25.23 8.02 7.22
C GLN A 98 -24.97 6.53 7.50
N ARG A 99 -24.21 6.20 8.56
CA ARG A 99 -23.87 4.81 8.89
C ARG A 99 -25.13 4.00 9.20
N LEU A 100 -25.27 2.83 8.56
CA LEU A 100 -26.38 1.91 8.79
C LEU A 100 -26.47 1.51 10.28
N THR A 101 -27.68 1.59 10.83
CA THR A 101 -27.96 1.25 12.23
C THR A 101 -28.81 -0.01 12.39
N ASP A 102 -29.63 -0.31 11.38
CA ASP A 102 -30.64 -1.36 11.42
C ASP A 102 -30.59 -2.17 10.10
N PRO A 103 -30.93 -3.47 10.11
CA PRO A 103 -31.25 -4.21 8.90
C PRO A 103 -32.37 -3.51 8.12
N ILE A 104 -32.30 -3.53 6.79
CA ILE A 104 -33.25 -2.87 5.90
C ILE A 104 -33.73 -3.87 4.86
N VAL A 105 -35.05 -3.97 4.67
CA VAL A 105 -35.69 -4.85 3.69
C VAL A 105 -36.57 -4.02 2.75
N TRP A 106 -36.55 -4.36 1.46
CA TRP A 106 -37.47 -3.76 0.49
C TRP A 106 -38.87 -4.36 0.65
N ARG A 107 -39.83 -3.55 1.11
CA ARG A 107 -41.25 -3.93 1.26
C ARG A 107 -42.14 -2.69 1.30
N TYR A 108 -43.42 -2.86 0.99
CA TYR A 108 -44.40 -1.75 0.98
C TYR A 108 -43.99 -0.57 0.08
N GLY A 109 -43.27 -0.85 -1.02
CA GLY A 109 -42.82 0.15 -1.99
C GLY A 109 -41.55 0.91 -1.63
N GLN A 110 -40.87 0.58 -0.52
CA GLN A 110 -39.63 1.27 -0.11
C GLN A 110 -38.70 0.39 0.75
N MET A 111 -37.51 0.89 1.03
CA MET A 111 -36.59 0.32 2.00
C MET A 111 -37.10 0.58 3.43
N GLN A 112 -37.28 -0.45 4.25
CA GLN A 112 -37.82 -0.33 5.60
C GLN A 112 -36.93 -1.02 6.64
N PRO A 113 -36.68 -0.37 7.79
CA PRO A 113 -35.93 -0.99 8.87
C PRO A 113 -36.69 -2.20 9.43
N THR A 114 -35.96 -3.19 9.91
CA THR A 114 -36.53 -4.40 10.53
C THR A 114 -35.55 -5.05 11.53
N SER A 115 -35.98 -6.12 12.20
CA SER A 115 -35.12 -6.87 13.12
C SER A 115 -34.11 -7.74 12.39
N TRP A 116 -33.05 -8.15 13.10
CA TRP A 116 -32.08 -9.12 12.57
C TRP A 116 -32.73 -10.45 12.20
N ASP A 117 -33.63 -10.97 13.03
CA ASP A 117 -34.30 -12.24 12.77
C ASP A 117 -35.13 -12.20 11.47
N ASP A 118 -35.89 -11.12 11.24
CA ASP A 118 -36.70 -10.95 10.03
C ASP A 118 -35.81 -10.84 8.77
N ALA A 119 -34.76 -10.02 8.83
CA ALA A 119 -33.86 -9.84 7.70
C ALA A 119 -33.07 -11.12 7.36
N LEU A 120 -32.57 -11.83 8.37
CA LEU A 120 -31.80 -13.06 8.17
C LEU A 120 -32.69 -14.23 7.73
N ASP A 121 -33.90 -14.36 8.27
CA ASP A 121 -34.86 -15.39 7.83
C ASP A 121 -35.20 -15.20 6.34
N LEU A 122 -35.48 -13.97 5.90
CA LEU A 122 -35.74 -13.68 4.49
C LEU A 122 -34.55 -14.04 3.60
N VAL A 123 -33.35 -13.57 3.94
CA VAL A 123 -32.12 -13.86 3.17
C VAL A 123 -31.87 -15.36 3.08
N ALA A 124 -31.99 -16.08 4.21
CA ALA A 124 -31.76 -17.51 4.26
C ALA A 124 -32.77 -18.28 3.41
N ARG A 125 -34.08 -17.98 3.53
CA ARG A 125 -35.13 -18.67 2.76
C ARG A 125 -34.98 -18.49 1.26
N VAL A 126 -34.73 -17.26 0.80
CA VAL A 126 -34.54 -16.99 -0.63
C VAL A 126 -33.29 -17.70 -1.13
N THR A 127 -32.18 -17.59 -0.42
CA THR A 127 -30.90 -18.21 -0.82
C THR A 127 -31.02 -19.73 -0.88
N VAL A 128 -31.64 -20.36 0.13
CA VAL A 128 -31.87 -21.81 0.17
C VAL A 128 -32.80 -22.27 -0.93
N ALA A 129 -33.89 -21.54 -1.20
CA ALA A 129 -34.80 -21.86 -2.31
C ALA A 129 -34.06 -21.82 -3.66
N VAL A 130 -33.25 -20.78 -3.91
CA VAL A 130 -32.42 -20.67 -5.12
C VAL A 130 -31.44 -21.84 -5.23
N ILE A 131 -30.77 -22.22 -4.14
CA ILE A 131 -29.84 -23.36 -4.13
C ILE A 131 -30.57 -24.67 -4.42
N ASN A 132 -31.74 -24.90 -3.82
CA ASN A 132 -32.51 -26.13 -4.02
C ASN A 132 -33.00 -26.27 -5.48
N ASP A 133 -33.43 -25.16 -6.10
CA ASP A 133 -34.02 -25.18 -7.44
C ASP A 133 -32.97 -25.08 -8.56
N MET A 134 -31.89 -24.33 -8.35
CA MET A 134 -30.93 -23.94 -9.40
C MET A 134 -29.48 -24.34 -9.10
N GLY A 135 -29.20 -24.87 -7.91
CA GLY A 135 -27.85 -25.17 -7.43
C GLY A 135 -27.08 -23.93 -6.95
N GLU A 136 -25.91 -24.17 -6.34
CA GLU A 136 -25.08 -23.08 -5.79
C GLU A 136 -24.52 -22.13 -6.85
N ASP A 137 -24.49 -22.53 -8.12
CA ASP A 137 -24.06 -21.66 -9.23
C ASP A 137 -25.02 -20.48 -9.46
N ALA A 138 -26.27 -20.55 -8.97
CA ALA A 138 -27.19 -19.41 -8.99
C ALA A 138 -26.94 -18.39 -7.87
N VAL A 139 -26.03 -18.67 -6.93
CA VAL A 139 -25.64 -17.75 -5.85
C VAL A 139 -24.42 -16.94 -6.29
N PHE A 140 -24.59 -15.62 -6.38
CA PHE A 140 -23.52 -14.69 -6.75
C PHE A 140 -23.03 -13.93 -5.52
N VAL A 141 -21.71 -13.87 -5.35
CA VAL A 141 -21.09 -13.20 -4.21
C VAL A 141 -20.07 -12.16 -4.71
N SER A 142 -20.11 -10.97 -4.12
CA SER A 142 -19.04 -9.98 -4.25
C SER A 142 -18.54 -9.65 -2.85
N ALA A 143 -17.30 -10.02 -2.55
CA ALA A 143 -16.75 -9.89 -1.20
C ALA A 143 -15.40 -9.13 -1.21
N PHE A 144 -15.08 -8.55 -0.07
CA PHE A 144 -13.73 -8.10 0.23
C PHE A 144 -12.80 -9.31 0.45
N ASP A 145 -11.54 -9.16 0.06
CA ASP A 145 -10.44 -10.11 0.33
C ASP A 145 -9.24 -9.41 1.01
N HIS A 146 -9.39 -8.12 1.32
CA HIS A 146 -8.33 -7.26 1.84
C HIS A 146 -8.27 -7.24 3.37
N GLY A 147 -7.22 -6.62 3.93
CA GLY A 147 -7.07 -6.33 5.36
C GLY A 147 -7.77 -5.02 5.79
N GLY A 148 -7.56 -4.58 7.03
CA GLY A 148 -8.03 -3.27 7.48
C GLY A 148 -9.54 -3.17 7.70
N ALA A 149 -10.11 -1.96 7.62
CA ALA A 149 -11.54 -1.76 7.85
C ALA A 149 -12.33 -2.33 6.66
N GLY A 150 -13.43 -3.03 6.95
CA GLY A 150 -14.20 -3.75 5.93
C GLY A 150 -13.52 -5.04 5.44
N GLY A 151 -12.47 -5.50 6.12
CA GLY A 151 -11.75 -6.73 5.81
C GLY A 151 -11.06 -7.30 7.06
N GLY A 152 -9.87 -7.87 6.91
CA GLY A 152 -9.11 -8.48 8.02
C GLY A 152 -9.39 -9.97 8.21
N TYR A 153 -8.52 -10.65 8.96
CA TYR A 153 -8.50 -12.11 9.08
C TYR A 153 -9.83 -12.69 9.55
N GLU A 154 -10.45 -12.06 10.55
CA GLU A 154 -11.69 -12.53 11.15
C GLU A 154 -12.84 -12.48 10.13
N ASN A 155 -12.93 -11.37 9.40
CA ASN A 155 -14.01 -11.14 8.44
C ASN A 155 -13.83 -11.97 7.17
N THR A 156 -12.62 -12.08 6.64
CA THR A 156 -12.34 -12.91 5.46
C THR A 156 -12.48 -14.39 5.79
N TRP A 157 -12.12 -14.81 7.01
CA TRP A 157 -12.41 -16.16 7.48
C TRP A 157 -13.91 -16.42 7.60
N GLY A 158 -14.67 -15.51 8.19
CA GLY A 158 -16.12 -15.66 8.33
C GLY A 158 -16.83 -15.83 6.97
N THR A 159 -16.58 -14.93 6.03
CA THR A 159 -17.17 -14.99 4.68
C THR A 159 -16.62 -16.15 3.86
N GLY A 160 -15.31 -16.41 3.92
CA GLY A 160 -14.69 -17.55 3.23
C GLY A 160 -15.19 -18.89 3.75
N LYS A 161 -15.34 -19.04 5.07
CA LYS A 161 -15.89 -20.27 5.67
C LYS A 161 -17.36 -20.47 5.31
N LEU A 162 -18.15 -19.41 5.18
CA LEU A 162 -19.53 -19.51 4.68
C LEU A 162 -19.57 -20.01 3.23
N TYR A 163 -18.89 -19.32 2.31
CA TYR A 163 -19.06 -19.56 0.88
C TYR A 163 -18.19 -20.68 0.29
N PHE A 164 -17.08 -21.05 0.96
CA PHE A 164 -16.19 -22.15 0.54
C PHE A 164 -16.14 -23.32 1.52
N GLY A 165 -16.41 -23.08 2.80
CA GLY A 165 -16.48 -24.12 3.82
C GLY A 165 -17.84 -24.82 3.81
N ALA A 166 -18.89 -24.09 4.19
CA ALA A 166 -20.25 -24.60 4.24
C ALA A 166 -20.83 -24.82 2.83
N MET A 167 -20.57 -23.89 1.92
CA MET A 167 -20.94 -23.96 0.50
C MET A 167 -19.72 -24.22 -0.39
N LYS A 168 -19.90 -24.29 -1.71
CA LYS A 168 -18.88 -24.42 -2.75
C LYS A 168 -19.13 -23.41 -3.89
N VAL A 169 -19.39 -22.15 -3.52
CA VAL A 169 -19.73 -21.07 -4.47
C VAL A 169 -18.58 -20.83 -5.45
N LYS A 170 -18.83 -21.02 -6.74
CA LYS A 170 -17.89 -20.69 -7.83
C LYS A 170 -18.07 -19.27 -8.35
N ASN A 171 -19.31 -18.78 -8.41
CA ASN A 171 -19.67 -17.46 -8.96
C ASN A 171 -19.46 -16.34 -7.94
N ILE A 172 -18.22 -16.26 -7.43
CA ILE A 172 -17.76 -15.24 -6.52
C ILE A 172 -16.73 -14.35 -7.20
N ARG A 173 -16.82 -13.04 -6.95
CA ARG A 173 -15.84 -12.05 -7.34
C ARG A 173 -15.29 -11.33 -6.12
N ILE A 174 -14.21 -10.59 -6.35
CA ILE A 174 -13.55 -9.81 -5.33
C ILE A 174 -13.88 -8.33 -5.51
N HIS A 175 -13.75 -7.55 -4.44
CA HIS A 175 -14.13 -6.14 -4.39
C HIS A 175 -13.55 -5.27 -5.52
N ASN A 176 -12.32 -5.55 -5.97
CA ASN A 176 -11.62 -4.75 -6.98
C ASN A 176 -11.42 -5.45 -8.33
N ARG A 177 -11.88 -6.70 -8.48
CA ARG A 177 -11.71 -7.49 -9.71
C ARG A 177 -12.89 -8.43 -9.95
N PRO A 178 -13.30 -8.63 -11.21
CA PRO A 178 -14.60 -9.23 -11.52
C PRO A 178 -14.66 -10.77 -11.39
N ALA A 179 -13.62 -11.40 -10.83
CA ALA A 179 -13.54 -12.84 -10.63
C ALA A 179 -12.78 -13.18 -9.33
N TYR A 180 -12.75 -14.46 -8.97
CA TYR A 180 -11.96 -14.97 -7.84
C TYR A 180 -10.54 -15.33 -8.28
N ASN A 181 -9.74 -14.31 -8.59
CA ASN A 181 -8.37 -14.45 -9.10
C ASN A 181 -7.35 -13.68 -8.22
N SER A 182 -6.06 -13.86 -8.51
CA SER A 182 -4.97 -13.07 -7.94
C SER A 182 -4.72 -11.84 -8.80
N GLU A 183 -4.32 -10.72 -8.19
CA GLU A 183 -3.82 -9.56 -8.92
C GLU A 183 -2.47 -9.83 -9.60
N VAL A 184 -1.72 -10.81 -9.07
CA VAL A 184 -0.30 -11.00 -9.35
C VAL A 184 0.02 -12.46 -9.61
N HIS A 185 -0.73 -13.11 -10.50
CA HIS A 185 -0.50 -14.52 -10.83
C HIS A 185 0.95 -14.81 -11.24
N ALA A 186 1.51 -13.99 -12.13
CA ALA A 186 2.86 -14.20 -12.68
C ALA A 186 3.95 -14.33 -11.60
N THR A 187 4.06 -13.37 -10.67
CA THR A 187 5.10 -13.42 -9.62
C THR A 187 4.92 -14.62 -8.70
N ARG A 188 3.67 -15.02 -8.40
CA ARG A 188 3.37 -16.19 -7.57
C ARG A 188 3.71 -17.49 -8.29
N ASP A 189 3.40 -17.61 -9.58
CA ASP A 189 3.76 -18.76 -10.40
C ASP A 189 5.28 -18.88 -10.59
N MET A 190 5.99 -17.75 -10.57
CA MET A 190 7.45 -17.69 -10.51
C MET A 190 8.03 -18.08 -9.14
N GLY A 191 7.20 -18.28 -8.12
CA GLY A 191 7.60 -18.66 -6.77
C GLY A 191 7.98 -17.48 -5.86
N VAL A 192 7.69 -16.25 -6.26
CA VAL A 192 8.01 -15.02 -5.51
C VAL A 192 6.73 -14.34 -5.06
N GLY A 193 6.34 -14.56 -3.80
CA GLY A 193 5.22 -13.82 -3.20
C GLY A 193 5.45 -12.31 -3.24
N GLU A 194 4.41 -11.52 -3.49
CA GLU A 194 4.55 -10.10 -3.87
C GLU A 194 5.00 -9.16 -2.73
N LEU A 195 4.84 -9.56 -1.47
CA LEU A 195 5.30 -8.83 -0.28
C LEU A 195 6.49 -9.56 0.37
N ASN A 196 7.61 -9.62 -0.36
CA ASN A 196 8.79 -10.43 -0.01
C ASN A 196 9.94 -9.66 0.67
N ASN A 197 9.81 -8.35 0.86
CA ASN A 197 10.83 -7.49 1.45
C ASN A 197 10.30 -6.78 2.71
N CYS A 198 11.09 -5.87 3.28
CA CYS A 198 10.66 -5.00 4.37
C CYS A 198 10.78 -3.51 4.02
N TYR A 199 10.15 -2.64 4.81
CA TYR A 199 10.19 -1.20 4.54
C TYR A 199 11.58 -0.59 4.67
N GLU A 200 12.43 -1.19 5.51
CA GLU A 200 13.82 -0.79 5.67
C GLU A 200 14.64 -1.00 4.38
N ASP A 201 14.27 -1.94 3.51
CA ASP A 201 14.96 -2.11 2.22
C ASP A 201 14.86 -0.84 1.34
N ALA A 202 13.79 -0.05 1.49
CA ALA A 202 13.67 1.25 0.82
C ALA A 202 14.65 2.29 1.37
N GLU A 203 15.10 2.15 2.62
CA GLU A 203 16.14 2.99 3.22
C GLU A 203 17.55 2.56 2.77
N LEU A 204 17.71 1.27 2.41
CA LEU A 204 19.00 0.66 2.14
C LEU A 204 19.36 0.55 0.65
N ALA A 205 18.37 0.57 -0.24
CA ALA A 205 18.58 0.43 -1.68
C ALA A 205 19.54 1.51 -2.25
N ASP A 206 20.36 1.13 -3.22
CA ASP A 206 21.12 2.06 -4.07
C ASP A 206 20.20 2.73 -5.10
N THR A 207 19.19 2.00 -5.57
CA THR A 207 18.18 2.50 -6.51
C THR A 207 16.80 1.97 -6.16
N ILE A 208 15.81 2.86 -6.15
CA ILE A 208 14.40 2.48 -6.06
C ILE A 208 13.83 2.54 -7.48
N VAL A 209 13.16 1.47 -7.91
CA VAL A 209 12.40 1.44 -9.16
C VAL A 209 10.93 1.41 -8.78
N ALA A 210 10.22 2.49 -9.07
CA ALA A 210 8.81 2.70 -8.74
C ALA A 210 7.96 2.64 -10.02
N VAL A 211 7.21 1.55 -10.19
CA VAL A 211 6.43 1.26 -11.41
C VAL A 211 4.94 1.43 -11.15
N GLY A 212 4.28 2.28 -11.94
CA GLY A 212 2.82 2.41 -11.87
C GLY A 212 2.30 2.80 -10.47
N THR A 213 3.09 3.56 -9.71
CA THR A 213 2.78 3.96 -8.34
C THR A 213 2.97 5.46 -8.13
N ASN A 214 2.04 6.06 -7.39
CA ASN A 214 2.10 7.46 -6.97
C ASN A 214 2.29 7.53 -5.45
N ALA A 215 3.39 6.95 -4.96
CA ALA A 215 3.64 6.59 -3.57
C ALA A 215 3.41 7.72 -2.55
N LEU A 216 3.71 8.98 -2.88
CA LEU A 216 3.43 10.09 -1.99
C LEU A 216 1.93 10.22 -1.69
N GLU A 217 1.07 10.00 -2.69
CA GLU A 217 -0.38 10.04 -2.52
C GLU A 217 -0.93 8.70 -2.04
N THR A 218 -0.43 7.57 -2.52
CA THR A 218 -1.07 6.24 -2.31
C THR A 218 -0.46 5.40 -1.19
N GLN A 219 0.82 5.62 -0.86
CA GLN A 219 1.56 4.95 0.23
C GLN A 219 2.32 5.98 1.09
N THR A 220 1.67 7.11 1.36
CA THR A 220 2.26 8.35 1.87
C THR A 220 3.34 8.18 2.93
N ASN A 221 3.03 7.46 4.02
CA ASN A 221 3.98 7.39 5.14
C ASN A 221 5.10 6.36 4.90
N TYR A 222 4.91 5.37 4.02
CA TYR A 222 6.03 4.53 3.58
C TYR A 222 7.02 5.36 2.77
N PHE A 223 6.51 6.15 1.82
CA PHE A 223 7.31 7.08 1.03
C PHE A 223 8.03 8.11 1.92
N LEU A 224 7.31 8.82 2.79
CA LEU A 224 7.87 9.89 3.62
C LEU A 224 8.83 9.39 4.70
N ASN A 225 8.55 8.24 5.34
CA ASN A 225 9.34 7.74 6.47
C ASN A 225 10.50 6.83 6.05
N HIS A 226 10.47 6.23 4.86
CA HIS A 226 11.48 5.25 4.43
C HIS A 226 12.16 5.58 3.09
N TRP A 227 11.42 6.09 2.10
CA TRP A 227 12.03 6.42 0.79
C TRP A 227 12.77 7.75 0.85
N VAL A 228 12.10 8.79 1.39
CA VAL A 228 12.68 10.14 1.50
C VAL A 228 14.00 10.16 2.28
N PRO A 229 14.17 9.44 3.41
CA PRO A 229 15.47 9.36 4.09
C PRO A 229 16.59 8.83 3.20
N ASN A 230 16.30 7.87 2.33
CA ASN A 230 17.30 7.34 1.40
C ASN A 230 17.67 8.34 0.30
N LEU A 231 16.64 8.98 -0.27
CA LEU A 231 16.80 10.00 -1.31
C LEU A 231 17.58 11.23 -0.80
N ARG A 232 17.30 11.68 0.43
CA ARG A 232 18.05 12.75 1.12
C ARG A 232 19.46 12.34 1.54
N GLY A 233 19.76 11.04 1.58
CA GLY A 233 21.01 10.50 2.09
C GLY A 233 21.10 10.43 3.62
N THR A 234 20.00 10.62 4.36
CA THR A 234 20.00 10.50 5.83
C THR A 234 20.04 9.05 6.31
N SER A 235 19.84 8.06 5.42
CA SER A 235 20.02 6.64 5.73
C SER A 235 21.45 6.11 5.47
N VAL A 236 22.41 6.98 5.08
CA VAL A 236 23.77 6.55 4.69
C VAL A 236 24.52 5.84 5.83
N ASP A 237 24.40 6.31 7.07
CA ASP A 237 25.07 5.64 8.21
C ASP A 237 24.47 4.26 8.49
N LYS A 238 23.15 4.13 8.31
CA LYS A 238 22.45 2.85 8.38
C LYS A 238 22.93 1.90 7.28
N LYS A 239 23.07 2.39 6.05
CA LYS A 239 23.67 1.61 4.95
C LYS A 239 25.08 1.15 5.28
N ARG A 240 25.93 1.99 5.89
CA ARG A 240 27.30 1.61 6.26
C ARG A 240 27.31 0.49 7.30
N ALA A 241 26.41 0.59 8.28
CA ALA A 241 26.28 -0.43 9.32
C ALA A 241 25.83 -1.78 8.74
N GLU A 242 24.82 -1.77 7.86
CA GLU A 242 24.20 -3.00 7.33
C GLU A 242 24.96 -3.62 6.14
N LEU A 243 25.60 -2.79 5.31
CA LEU A 243 26.19 -3.22 4.03
C LEU A 243 27.73 -3.25 4.04
N GLY A 244 28.35 -2.91 5.17
CA GLY A 244 29.79 -2.96 5.36
C GLY A 244 30.57 -2.04 4.42
N GLY A 245 31.64 -2.56 3.81
CA GLY A 245 32.59 -1.78 3.00
C GLY A 245 32.17 -1.49 1.56
N GLU A 246 30.93 -1.79 1.17
CA GLU A 246 30.41 -1.43 -0.15
C GLU A 246 30.41 0.10 -0.33
N PRO A 247 30.69 0.64 -1.54
CA PRO A 247 30.48 2.06 -1.80
C PRO A 247 29.02 2.44 -1.58
N ILE A 248 28.81 3.55 -0.85
CA ILE A 248 27.49 4.04 -0.48
C ILE A 248 27.29 5.47 -0.97
N GLU A 249 26.15 5.67 -1.61
CA GLU A 249 25.64 6.98 -2.01
C GLU A 249 24.17 7.13 -1.57
N PRO A 250 23.66 8.39 -1.52
CA PRO A 250 22.22 8.63 -1.52
C PRO A 250 21.55 7.89 -2.68
N ALA A 251 20.37 7.33 -2.46
CA ALA A 251 19.70 6.57 -3.51
C ALA A 251 19.38 7.42 -4.74
N ARG A 252 19.32 6.74 -5.87
CA ARG A 252 18.63 7.23 -7.07
C ARG A 252 17.22 6.61 -7.13
N ILE A 253 16.34 7.20 -7.92
CA ILE A 253 15.02 6.63 -8.17
C ILE A 253 14.66 6.68 -9.66
N VAL A 254 14.18 5.56 -10.18
CA VAL A 254 13.56 5.44 -11.50
C VAL A 254 12.05 5.33 -11.28
N ILE A 255 11.28 6.19 -11.92
CA ILE A 255 9.81 6.21 -11.82
C ILE A 255 9.25 5.91 -13.20
N VAL A 256 8.57 4.78 -13.36
CA VAL A 256 7.88 4.38 -14.59
C VAL A 256 6.40 4.72 -14.43
N ASP A 257 5.99 5.82 -15.05
CA ASP A 257 4.61 6.32 -15.00
C ASP A 257 4.38 7.22 -16.22
N PRO A 258 3.37 6.97 -17.08
CA PRO A 258 3.01 7.86 -18.18
C PRO A 258 2.75 9.31 -17.73
N ARG A 259 2.33 9.51 -16.48
CA ARG A 259 2.02 10.81 -15.90
C ARG A 259 3.15 11.30 -15.01
N ARG A 260 3.50 12.59 -15.13
CA ARG A 260 4.30 13.26 -14.10
C ARG A 260 3.43 13.53 -12.86
N THR A 261 3.75 12.88 -11.75
CA THR A 261 2.97 12.96 -10.51
C THR A 261 3.63 13.86 -9.45
N VAL A 262 2.93 14.13 -8.35
CA VAL A 262 3.53 14.78 -7.17
C VAL A 262 4.63 13.93 -6.53
N THR A 263 4.60 12.60 -6.72
CA THR A 263 5.70 11.71 -6.29
C THR A 263 6.97 12.03 -7.07
N VAL A 264 6.89 12.19 -8.41
CA VAL A 264 8.04 12.61 -9.23
C VAL A 264 8.58 13.95 -8.75
N ASN A 265 7.70 14.95 -8.57
CA ASN A 265 8.09 16.26 -8.10
C ASN A 265 8.78 16.21 -6.72
N ALA A 266 8.21 15.47 -5.76
CA ALA A 266 8.81 15.32 -4.44
C ALA A 266 10.18 14.65 -4.51
N CYS A 267 10.34 13.59 -5.31
CA CYS A 267 11.64 12.96 -5.49
C CYS A 267 12.69 13.94 -6.02
N GLU A 268 12.34 14.80 -6.98
CA GLU A 268 13.27 15.81 -7.53
C GLU A 268 13.67 16.85 -6.48
N VAL A 269 12.74 17.24 -5.59
CA VAL A 269 13.01 18.14 -4.48
C VAL A 269 13.94 17.49 -3.44
N GLU A 270 13.71 16.22 -3.13
CA GLU A 270 14.42 15.53 -2.05
C GLU A 270 15.78 14.95 -2.45
N ALA A 271 15.92 14.47 -3.70
CA ALA A 271 17.13 13.84 -4.22
C ALA A 271 17.95 14.73 -5.17
N GLY A 272 17.34 15.79 -5.71
CA GLY A 272 17.83 16.53 -6.87
C GLY A 272 17.47 15.84 -8.19
N LYS A 273 17.28 16.64 -9.25
CA LYS A 273 16.84 16.14 -10.57
C LYS A 273 17.80 15.09 -11.17
N ASP A 274 19.10 15.21 -10.94
CA ASP A 274 20.10 14.29 -11.49
C ASP A 274 20.05 12.88 -10.87
N ARG A 275 19.31 12.70 -9.77
CA ARG A 275 19.08 11.40 -9.10
C ARG A 275 17.66 10.87 -9.30
N VAL A 276 16.86 11.53 -10.14
CA VAL A 276 15.49 11.12 -10.46
C VAL A 276 15.34 10.93 -11.95
N MET A 277 14.95 9.72 -12.34
CA MET A 277 14.63 9.42 -13.74
C MET A 277 13.15 9.12 -13.85
N HIS A 278 12.39 10.08 -14.37
CA HIS A 278 11.00 9.87 -14.74
C HIS A 278 10.93 9.32 -16.17
N LEU A 279 10.57 8.04 -16.29
CA LEU A 279 10.31 7.38 -17.55
C LEU A 279 8.82 7.53 -17.87
N ALA A 280 8.50 8.61 -18.57
CA ALA A 280 7.16 8.95 -19.05
C ALA A 280 6.78 8.10 -20.27
N ILE A 281 6.61 6.80 -20.07
CA ILE A 281 6.29 5.86 -21.13
C ILE A 281 4.90 6.12 -21.73
N ASN A 282 4.69 5.70 -22.98
CA ASN A 282 3.35 5.51 -23.54
C ASN A 282 2.55 4.54 -22.66
N SER A 283 1.27 4.81 -22.46
CA SER A 283 0.42 3.98 -21.59
C SER A 283 0.35 2.54 -22.09
N GLY A 284 0.60 1.57 -21.19
CA GLY A 284 0.51 0.14 -21.48
C GLY A 284 1.70 -0.43 -22.25
N THR A 285 2.89 0.16 -22.08
CA THR A 285 4.13 -0.25 -22.79
C THR A 285 5.24 -0.72 -21.85
N ASP A 286 4.92 -0.95 -20.58
CA ASP A 286 5.85 -1.37 -19.52
C ASP A 286 6.62 -2.64 -19.89
N LEU A 287 5.95 -3.65 -20.47
CA LEU A 287 6.59 -4.91 -20.86
C LEU A 287 7.74 -4.71 -21.86
N ALA A 288 7.59 -3.80 -22.83
CA ALA A 288 8.65 -3.50 -23.79
C ALA A 288 9.88 -2.89 -23.11
N LEU A 289 9.66 -2.00 -22.13
CA LEU A 289 10.72 -1.42 -21.32
C LEU A 289 11.46 -2.51 -20.51
N PHE A 290 10.72 -3.40 -19.83
CA PHE A 290 11.32 -4.43 -18.99
C PHE A 290 12.07 -5.50 -19.80
N ASN A 291 11.54 -5.85 -20.98
CA ASN A 291 12.23 -6.76 -21.90
C ASN A 291 13.55 -6.17 -22.40
N ALA A 292 13.58 -4.88 -22.72
CA ALA A 292 14.81 -4.19 -23.08
C ALA A 292 15.81 -4.09 -21.92
N TRP A 293 15.34 -3.80 -20.70
CA TRP A 293 16.19 -3.86 -19.51
C TRP A 293 16.79 -5.25 -19.30
N LEU A 294 15.96 -6.30 -19.33
CA LEU A 294 16.40 -7.69 -19.18
C LEU A 294 17.46 -8.04 -20.23
N THR A 295 17.20 -7.73 -21.49
CA THR A 295 18.11 -7.99 -22.61
C THR A 295 19.44 -7.28 -22.40
N TYR A 296 19.42 -5.96 -22.16
CA TYR A 296 20.61 -5.13 -22.03
C TYR A 296 21.46 -5.51 -20.80
N ILE A 297 20.82 -5.70 -19.64
CA ILE A 297 21.51 -6.08 -18.39
C ILE A 297 22.20 -7.44 -18.55
N ASN A 298 21.55 -8.39 -19.23
CA ASN A 298 22.14 -9.69 -19.51
C ASN A 298 23.32 -9.59 -20.50
N GLU A 299 23.19 -8.83 -21.59
CA GLU A 299 24.28 -8.62 -22.56
C GLU A 299 25.51 -7.96 -21.93
N LYS A 300 25.31 -7.10 -20.93
CA LYS A 300 26.40 -6.51 -20.13
C LYS A 300 26.99 -7.46 -19.06
N GLY A 301 26.33 -8.58 -18.79
CA GLY A 301 26.71 -9.51 -17.75
C GLY A 301 26.53 -8.96 -16.34
N TRP A 302 25.62 -7.98 -16.14
CA TRP A 302 25.31 -7.38 -14.85
C TRP A 302 24.29 -8.19 -14.06
N THR A 303 24.48 -9.51 -14.04
CA THR A 303 23.59 -10.48 -13.40
C THR A 303 24.29 -11.18 -12.24
N ASP A 304 23.53 -11.57 -11.23
CA ASP A 304 24.03 -12.39 -10.13
C ASP A 304 24.07 -13.86 -10.56
N LYS A 305 25.20 -14.26 -11.17
CA LYS A 305 25.38 -15.60 -11.73
C LYS A 305 25.26 -16.70 -10.67
N ALA A 306 25.74 -16.44 -9.45
CA ALA A 306 25.69 -17.41 -8.37
C ALA A 306 24.24 -17.63 -7.91
N PHE A 307 23.47 -16.55 -7.74
CA PHE A 307 22.05 -16.65 -7.43
C PHE A 307 21.26 -17.35 -8.54
N ILE A 308 21.50 -16.99 -9.81
CA ILE A 308 20.83 -17.62 -10.95
C ILE A 308 21.07 -19.14 -10.97
N ALA A 309 22.33 -19.57 -10.84
CA ALA A 309 22.67 -20.99 -10.88
C ALA A 309 22.08 -21.78 -9.69
N ALA A 310 21.98 -21.16 -8.51
CA ALA A 310 21.54 -21.82 -7.30
C ALA A 310 20.01 -21.82 -7.09
N SER A 311 19.31 -20.79 -7.59
CA SER A 311 17.96 -20.45 -7.13
C SER A 311 16.96 -20.20 -8.25
N THR A 312 17.34 -20.35 -9.52
CA THR A 312 16.43 -20.13 -10.65
C THR A 312 16.47 -21.27 -11.67
N LYS A 313 15.58 -21.22 -12.65
CA LYS A 313 15.52 -22.15 -13.79
C LYS A 313 15.16 -21.38 -15.05
N ASP A 314 15.51 -21.93 -16.21
CA ASP A 314 15.03 -21.49 -17.53
C ASP A 314 15.31 -20.03 -17.92
N LEU A 315 16.31 -19.37 -17.32
CA LEU A 315 16.69 -17.99 -17.68
C LEU A 315 16.97 -17.83 -19.18
N ASP A 316 17.67 -18.79 -19.79
CA ASP A 316 17.99 -18.74 -21.23
C ASP A 316 16.73 -18.69 -22.10
N LYS A 317 15.66 -19.39 -21.71
CA LYS A 317 14.37 -19.36 -22.42
C LYS A 317 13.68 -18.02 -22.27
N ALA A 318 13.70 -17.43 -21.07
CA ALA A 318 13.17 -16.10 -20.83
C ALA A 318 13.92 -15.06 -21.67
N LEU A 319 15.26 -15.10 -21.69
CA LEU A 319 16.09 -14.20 -22.49
C LEU A 319 15.81 -14.33 -23.99
N ALA A 320 15.65 -15.56 -24.51
CA ALA A 320 15.34 -15.79 -25.91
C ALA A 320 13.95 -15.27 -26.31
N SER A 321 12.94 -15.50 -25.46
CA SER A 321 11.55 -15.13 -25.74
C SER A 321 11.28 -13.64 -25.58
N ASN A 322 12.04 -12.99 -24.69
CA ASN A 322 11.84 -11.60 -24.30
C ASN A 322 12.90 -10.66 -24.90
N LYS A 323 13.65 -11.13 -25.92
CA LYS A 323 14.70 -10.33 -26.54
C LYS A 323 14.09 -9.09 -27.17
N THR A 324 14.49 -7.91 -26.70
CA THR A 324 14.03 -6.61 -27.20
C THR A 324 15.21 -5.65 -27.20
N SER A 325 15.49 -5.04 -28.34
CA SER A 325 16.56 -4.03 -28.46
C SER A 325 16.16 -2.71 -27.80
N LEU A 326 17.15 -1.87 -27.50
CA LEU A 326 16.87 -0.55 -26.93
C LEU A 326 16.08 0.33 -27.92
N GLU A 327 16.34 0.20 -29.22
CA GLU A 327 15.69 0.92 -30.30
C GLU A 327 14.22 0.52 -30.46
N GLU A 328 13.92 -0.78 -30.42
CA GLU A 328 12.54 -1.30 -30.46
C GLU A 328 11.74 -0.81 -29.24
N ALA A 329 12.32 -0.92 -28.04
CA ALA A 329 11.65 -0.44 -26.83
C ALA A 329 11.48 1.09 -26.84
N ALA A 330 12.44 1.87 -27.34
CA ALA A 330 12.31 3.31 -27.51
C ALA A 330 11.13 3.67 -28.42
N GLN A 331 10.99 2.96 -29.55
CA GLN A 331 9.86 3.16 -30.48
C GLN A 331 8.51 2.89 -29.83
N ILE A 332 8.39 1.80 -29.06
CA ILE A 332 7.12 1.40 -28.42
C ILE A 332 6.78 2.32 -27.25
N THR A 333 7.75 2.53 -26.36
CA THR A 333 7.56 3.27 -25.10
C THR A 333 7.53 4.79 -25.30
N GLY A 334 8.03 5.31 -26.42
CA GLY A 334 8.18 6.75 -26.64
C GLY A 334 9.36 7.37 -25.87
N LEU A 335 10.17 6.57 -25.18
CA LEU A 335 11.40 7.01 -24.53
C LEU A 335 12.55 7.13 -25.53
N THR A 336 13.64 7.77 -25.12
CA THR A 336 14.90 7.70 -25.85
C THR A 336 15.68 6.44 -25.48
N VAL A 337 16.51 5.95 -26.42
CA VAL A 337 17.47 4.85 -26.17
C VAL A 337 18.34 5.14 -24.95
N ASP A 338 18.76 6.40 -24.79
CA ASP A 338 19.58 6.82 -23.65
C ASP A 338 18.84 6.73 -22.30
N GLN A 339 17.56 7.06 -22.24
CA GLN A 339 16.76 6.89 -21.02
C GLN A 339 16.67 5.42 -20.63
N ILE A 340 16.43 4.52 -21.59
CA ILE A 340 16.33 3.07 -21.35
C ILE A 340 17.69 2.51 -20.91
N ARG A 341 18.77 2.89 -21.59
CA ARG A 341 20.14 2.49 -21.25
C ARG A 341 20.54 2.97 -19.85
N GLN A 342 20.34 4.26 -19.57
CA GLN A 342 20.75 4.86 -18.30
C GLN A 342 19.92 4.33 -17.12
N SER A 343 18.63 4.04 -17.30
CA SER A 343 17.84 3.36 -16.27
C SER A 343 18.36 1.94 -15.99
N ALA A 344 18.72 1.16 -17.02
CA ALA A 344 19.35 -0.16 -16.83
C ALA A 344 20.69 -0.07 -16.08
N GLU A 345 21.51 0.95 -16.38
CA GLU A 345 22.75 1.25 -15.65
C GLU A 345 22.47 1.56 -14.17
N TRP A 346 21.47 2.39 -13.88
CA TRP A 346 21.04 2.70 -12.52
C TRP A 346 20.49 1.47 -11.78
N ILE A 347 19.93 0.50 -12.51
CA ILE A 347 19.37 -0.71 -11.91
C ILE A 347 20.45 -1.74 -11.56
N ALA A 348 21.42 -1.97 -12.46
CA ALA A 348 22.25 -3.18 -12.38
C ALA A 348 23.76 -2.95 -12.50
N GLN A 349 24.23 -1.80 -13.00
CA GLN A 349 25.66 -1.58 -13.19
C GLN A 349 26.39 -1.73 -11.84
N PRO A 350 27.39 -2.63 -11.75
CA PRO A 350 28.13 -2.86 -10.52
C PRO A 350 28.70 -1.56 -9.95
N LYS A 351 28.71 -1.48 -8.62
CA LYS A 351 29.32 -0.36 -7.89
C LYS A 351 30.83 -0.37 -8.10
N GLN A 352 31.49 0.71 -7.69
CA GLN A 352 32.96 0.72 -7.60
C GLN A 352 33.45 -0.49 -6.78
N GLY A 353 34.51 -1.15 -7.24
CA GLY A 353 34.98 -2.38 -6.61
C GLY A 353 34.16 -3.65 -6.95
N GLY A 354 33.21 -3.56 -7.88
CA GLY A 354 32.50 -4.73 -8.43
C GLY A 354 31.34 -5.26 -7.59
N ALA A 355 30.99 -4.59 -6.48
CA ALA A 355 29.85 -4.98 -5.67
C ALA A 355 28.53 -4.85 -6.45
N ARG A 356 27.61 -5.80 -6.25
CA ARG A 356 26.27 -5.77 -6.88
C ARG A 356 25.50 -4.55 -6.41
N ARG A 357 24.82 -3.88 -7.33
CA ARG A 357 23.89 -2.79 -7.00
C ARG A 357 22.62 -3.34 -6.36
N ARG A 358 22.18 -2.72 -5.26
CA ARG A 358 20.98 -3.10 -4.51
C ARG A 358 19.81 -2.27 -5.01
N THR A 359 18.89 -2.92 -5.71
CA THR A 359 17.74 -2.24 -6.31
C THR A 359 16.45 -2.79 -5.75
N MET A 360 15.63 -1.91 -5.18
CA MET A 360 14.28 -2.25 -4.73
C MET A 360 13.29 -1.98 -5.87
N PHE A 361 12.56 -3.00 -6.29
CA PHE A 361 11.47 -2.86 -7.25
C PHE A 361 10.15 -2.79 -6.48
N ALA A 362 9.45 -1.66 -6.62
CA ALA A 362 8.11 -1.45 -6.08
C ALA A 362 7.17 -1.19 -7.26
N TYR A 363 6.07 -1.93 -7.32
CA TYR A 363 5.05 -1.74 -8.35
C TYR A 363 3.66 -1.74 -7.74
N GLU A 364 2.71 -1.09 -8.41
CA GLU A 364 1.32 -1.10 -7.98
C GLU A 364 0.35 -0.97 -9.17
N LYS A 365 -0.79 -0.29 -9.02
CA LYS A 365 -1.93 -0.40 -9.95
C LYS A 365 -1.68 0.04 -11.38
N GLY A 366 -0.66 0.86 -11.66
CA GLY A 366 -0.34 1.24 -13.02
C GLY A 366 0.11 0.07 -13.90
N ILE A 367 0.76 -0.96 -13.33
CA ILE A 367 1.06 -2.21 -14.03
C ILE A 367 0.00 -3.28 -13.75
N ILE A 368 -0.46 -3.42 -12.50
CA ILE A 368 -1.42 -4.49 -12.13
C ILE A 368 -2.74 -4.35 -12.91
N TRP A 369 -3.22 -3.12 -13.15
CA TRP A 369 -4.37 -2.81 -14.02
C TRP A 369 -3.95 -2.27 -15.39
N GLY A 370 -2.67 -2.44 -15.72
CA GLY A 370 -2.07 -2.02 -16.97
C GLY A 370 -2.30 -3.02 -18.11
N ASN A 371 -1.50 -2.86 -19.14
CA ASN A 371 -1.45 -3.77 -20.28
C ASN A 371 -0.20 -4.63 -20.15
N ASP A 372 -0.37 -5.82 -19.57
CA ASP A 372 0.67 -6.84 -19.41
C ASP A 372 0.72 -7.79 -20.61
#